data_AF-A0A8H4B018-F1
#
_entry.id   AF-A0A8H4B018-F1
#
_cell.length_a   1.000
_cell.length_b   1.000
_cell.length_c   1.000
_cell.angle_alpha   90.00
_cell.angle_beta   90.00
_cell.angle_gamma   90.00
#
_symmetry.space_group_name_H-M   'P 1'
#
loop_
_entity.id
_entity.type
_entity.pdbx_description
1 polymer ?
#
loop_
_entity_poly.entity_id
_entity_poly.type
_entity_poly.pdbx_seq_one_letter_code
_entity_poly.pdbx_strand_id
1 'polypeptide(L)'
;MPELMENILNNLKNDPNSLYSCALDLPDLEFIARKWISFKLVEPIPIIYFDALVNVVINLLLKLIFESGAVLHELILSFPDSFEFKPEIFYSIGRNELLFSILQHLSLSVIPEFNIENVTIFLKVLAKNITTISSLKLEIYSEIGPRLFHSLFHAIIRIIKSQEQLKQFNLVGKDHHLTELHAII
;
A
#
# COMPACT_ATOMS: atom_id res chain seq x y z
N MET A 1 18.96 15.68 -4.10
CA MET A 1 17.58 15.13 -4.01
C MET A 1 16.99 14.77 -5.39
N PRO A 2 17.18 15.56 -6.47
CA PRO A 2 16.70 15.19 -7.82
C PRO A 2 17.36 13.92 -8.39
N GLU A 3 18.69 13.77 -8.25
CA GLU A 3 19.42 12.55 -8.69
C GLU A 3 18.98 11.27 -7.97
N LEU A 4 18.51 11.38 -6.72
CA LEU A 4 17.98 10.25 -5.96
C LEU A 4 16.65 9.77 -6.56
N MET A 5 15.77 10.71 -6.89
CA MET A 5 14.49 10.47 -7.54
C MET A 5 14.69 9.85 -8.92
N GLU A 6 15.61 10.38 -9.71
CA GLU A 6 15.92 9.88 -11.05
C GLU A 6 16.54 8.48 -10.99
N ASN A 7 17.44 8.21 -10.04
CA ASN A 7 18.01 6.87 -9.87
C ASN A 7 17.00 5.83 -9.37
N ILE A 8 16.07 6.19 -8.48
CA ILE A 8 15.04 5.26 -8.01
C ILE A 8 14.01 5.00 -9.11
N LEU A 9 13.54 6.06 -9.79
CA LEU A 9 12.67 5.91 -10.96
C LEU A 9 13.34 5.09 -12.06
N ASN A 10 14.63 5.30 -12.32
CA ASN A 10 15.36 4.52 -13.33
C ASN A 10 15.57 3.07 -12.89
N ASN A 11 15.76 2.77 -11.59
CA ASN A 11 15.80 1.40 -11.10
C ASN A 11 14.43 0.70 -11.21
N LEU A 12 13.34 1.42 -10.96
CA LEU A 12 11.99 0.95 -11.25
C LEU A 12 11.78 0.76 -12.78
N LYS A 13 12.43 1.56 -13.64
CA LYS A 13 12.35 1.39 -15.13
C LYS A 13 13.07 0.14 -15.61
N ASN A 14 14.10 -0.28 -14.89
CA ASN A 14 14.96 -1.39 -15.28
C ASN A 14 14.40 -2.75 -14.87
N ASP A 15 13.34 -2.80 -14.06
CA ASP A 15 12.54 -4.00 -13.88
C ASP A 15 11.39 -3.98 -14.91
N PRO A 16 11.41 -4.87 -15.93
CA PRO A 16 10.42 -4.88 -17.00
C PRO A 16 8.97 -5.08 -16.49
N ASN A 17 8.78 -5.52 -15.25
CA ASN A 17 7.47 -5.63 -14.62
C ASN A 17 7.05 -4.39 -13.80
N SER A 18 7.98 -3.52 -13.37
CA SER A 18 7.67 -2.51 -12.34
C SER A 18 7.33 -1.10 -12.86
N LEU A 19 7.54 -0.81 -14.15
CA LEU A 19 7.09 0.47 -14.75
C LEU A 19 6.31 0.37 -16.06
N TYR A 20 6.20 -0.81 -16.64
CA TYR A 20 5.16 -1.05 -17.65
C TYR A 20 3.79 -1.34 -17.02
N SER A 21 3.79 -1.73 -15.74
CA SER A 21 2.61 -1.71 -14.89
C SER A 21 2.60 -0.38 -14.14
N CYS A 22 1.54 0.42 -14.27
CA CYS A 22 1.30 1.57 -13.38
C CYS A 22 0.86 1.06 -11.99
N ALA A 23 1.68 0.19 -11.39
CA ALA A 23 1.44 -0.47 -10.11
C ALA A 23 2.41 0.09 -9.06
N LEU A 24 1.88 0.47 -7.90
CA LEU A 24 2.69 0.75 -6.72
C LEU A 24 2.62 -0.47 -5.80
N ASP A 25 3.74 -1.18 -5.67
CA ASP A 25 3.90 -2.33 -4.79
C ASP A 25 4.80 -1.96 -3.59
N LEU A 26 4.23 -2.05 -2.38
CA LEU A 26 4.93 -1.68 -1.15
C LEU A 26 6.09 -2.63 -0.79
N PRO A 27 5.95 -3.97 -0.87
CA PRO A 27 7.07 -4.92 -0.80
C PRO A 27 8.23 -4.59 -1.75
N ASP A 28 7.94 -4.25 -3.01
CA ASP A 28 8.99 -3.88 -3.96
C ASP A 28 9.70 -2.59 -3.54
N LEU A 29 8.92 -1.61 -3.06
CA LEU A 29 9.46 -0.36 -2.53
C LEU A 29 10.35 -0.58 -1.30
N GLU A 30 9.95 -1.49 -0.40
CA GLU A 30 10.76 -1.91 0.74
C GLU A 30 12.06 -2.57 0.28
N PHE A 31 11.97 -3.52 -0.66
CA PHE A 31 13.15 -4.20 -1.20
C PHE A 31 14.15 -3.20 -1.79
N ILE A 32 13.67 -2.24 -2.57
CA ILE A 32 14.50 -1.17 -3.16
C ILE A 32 15.12 -0.30 -2.05
N ALA A 33 14.34 0.09 -1.04
CA ALA A 33 14.83 0.89 0.08
C ALA A 33 15.93 0.16 0.86
N ARG A 34 15.71 -1.13 1.20
CA ARG A 34 16.69 -1.98 1.89
C ARG A 34 17.98 -2.11 1.08
N LYS A 35 17.87 -2.41 -0.22
CA LYS A 35 19.00 -2.53 -1.14
C LYS A 35 19.79 -1.22 -1.24
N TRP A 36 19.09 -0.10 -1.34
CA TRP A 36 19.75 1.20 -1.42
C TRP A 36 20.48 1.56 -0.13
N ILE A 37 19.85 1.36 1.03
CA ILE A 37 20.48 1.62 2.33
C ILE A 37 21.71 0.73 2.51
N SER A 38 21.62 -0.57 2.19
CA SER A 38 22.75 -1.49 2.32
C SER A 38 23.95 -1.10 1.44
N PHE A 39 23.72 -0.52 0.25
CA PHE A 39 24.79 0.03 -0.59
C PHE A 39 25.39 1.33 -0.06
N LYS A 40 24.65 2.12 0.71
CA LYS A 40 25.11 3.41 1.23
C LYS A 40 25.79 3.31 2.59
N LEU A 41 25.51 2.26 3.35
CA LEU A 41 26.15 2.02 4.63
C LEU A 41 27.58 1.50 4.42
N VAL A 42 28.54 2.23 4.97
CA VAL A 42 29.97 1.84 4.99
C VAL A 42 30.21 0.77 6.06
N GLU A 43 29.45 0.80 7.15
CA GLU A 43 29.52 -0.15 8.26
C GLU A 43 28.13 -0.72 8.60
N PRO A 44 28.04 -1.98 9.07
CA PRO A 44 26.78 -2.56 9.49
C PRO A 44 26.21 -1.81 10.70
N ILE A 45 24.94 -1.43 10.63
CA ILE A 45 24.18 -0.90 11.77
C ILE A 45 23.29 -2.00 12.37
N PRO A 46 22.89 -1.89 13.65
CA PRO A 46 21.94 -2.84 14.23
C PRO A 46 20.61 -2.84 13.45
N ILE A 47 20.01 -4.03 13.32
CA ILE A 47 18.82 -4.29 12.49
C ILE A 47 17.67 -3.32 12.81
N ILE A 48 17.43 -3.03 14.09
CA ILE A 48 16.37 -2.10 14.53
C ILE A 48 16.54 -0.70 13.92
N TYR A 49 17.77 -0.19 13.84
CA TYR A 49 18.06 1.10 13.21
C TYR A 49 17.97 1.03 11.69
N PHE A 50 18.33 -0.12 11.11
CA PHE A 50 18.19 -0.37 9.68
C PHE A 50 16.72 -0.34 9.26
N ASP A 51 15.85 -1.04 9.98
CA ASP A 51 14.41 -1.06 9.69
C ASP A 51 13.76 0.32 9.88
N ALA A 52 14.16 1.06 10.93
CA ALA A 52 13.71 2.44 11.11
C ALA A 52 14.12 3.35 9.93
N LEU A 53 15.34 3.18 9.39
CA LEU A 53 15.81 3.93 8.23
C LEU A 53 15.06 3.53 6.96
N VAL A 54 14.81 2.24 6.76
CA VAL A 54 13.97 1.70 5.66
C VAL A 54 12.59 2.35 5.71
N ASN A 55 11.94 2.38 6.87
CA ASN A 55 10.64 3.04 7.05
C ASN A 55 10.66 4.52 6.69
N VAL A 56 11.70 5.24 7.10
CA VAL A 56 11.85 6.66 6.75
C VAL A 56 11.96 6.82 5.23
N VAL A 57 12.77 6.00 4.56
CA VAL A 57 12.94 6.04 3.11
C VAL A 57 11.64 5.71 2.39
N ILE A 58 10.94 4.64 2.77
CA ILE A 58 9.66 4.26 2.18
C ILE A 58 8.63 5.39 2.31
N ASN A 59 8.48 6.00 3.50
CA ASN A 59 7.57 7.12 3.68
C ASN A 59 7.91 8.31 2.78
N LEU A 60 9.20 8.65 2.64
CA LEU A 60 9.62 9.73 1.73
C LEU A 60 9.28 9.42 0.27
N LEU A 61 9.46 8.16 -0.15
CA LEU A 61 9.15 7.72 -1.51
C LEU A 61 7.64 7.74 -1.77
N LEU A 62 6.83 7.23 -0.84
CA LEU A 62 5.37 7.27 -0.93
C LEU A 62 4.86 8.70 -1.01
N LYS A 63 5.39 9.59 -0.15
CA LYS A 63 5.04 11.01 -0.20
C LYS A 63 5.30 11.59 -1.59
N LEU A 64 6.51 11.36 -2.11
CA LEU A 64 6.91 11.86 -3.42
C LEU A 64 6.02 11.30 -4.54
N ILE A 65 5.73 9.99 -4.53
CA ILE A 65 4.84 9.36 -5.51
C ILE A 65 3.45 10.01 -5.47
N PHE A 66 2.86 10.15 -4.28
CA PHE A 66 1.53 10.74 -4.15
C PHE A 66 1.50 12.25 -4.46
N GLU A 67 2.57 12.99 -4.20
CA GLU A 67 2.69 14.42 -4.55
C GLU A 67 3.01 14.64 -6.03
N SER A 68 3.65 13.68 -6.70
CA SER A 68 4.09 13.82 -8.10
C SER A 68 2.95 13.83 -9.13
N GLY A 69 1.73 13.48 -8.73
CA GLY A 69 0.62 13.24 -9.67
C GLY A 69 0.82 11.99 -10.53
N ALA A 70 1.67 11.05 -10.09
CA ALA A 70 1.87 9.78 -10.77
C ALA A 70 0.52 9.08 -11.00
N VAL A 71 0.36 8.54 -12.21
CA VAL A 71 -0.81 7.76 -12.60
C VAL A 71 -0.59 6.32 -12.14
N LEU A 72 -1.35 5.89 -11.14
CA LEU A 72 -1.33 4.52 -10.63
C LEU A 72 -2.67 3.86 -10.98
N HIS A 73 -2.60 2.82 -11.81
CA HIS A 73 -3.74 1.97 -12.15
C HIS A 73 -3.92 0.85 -11.12
N GLU A 74 -2.83 0.46 -10.44
CA GLU A 74 -2.83 -0.59 -9.44
C GLU A 74 -2.08 -0.16 -8.17
N LEU A 75 -2.63 -0.53 -7.02
CA LEU A 75 -2.05 -0.26 -5.72
C LEU A 75 -2.03 -1.56 -4.91
N ILE A 76 -0.82 -2.08 -4.66
CA ILE A 76 -0.58 -3.31 -3.90
C ILE A 76 0.03 -2.94 -2.55
N LEU A 77 -0.77 -3.13 -1.51
CA LEU A 77 -0.44 -2.79 -0.14
C LEU A 77 -0.30 -4.07 0.67
N SER A 78 0.92 -4.59 0.73
CA SER A 78 1.28 -5.61 1.70
C SER A 78 2.21 -4.99 2.73
N PHE A 79 1.72 -4.86 3.96
CA PHE A 79 2.43 -4.12 5.01
C PHE A 79 3.49 -4.99 5.69
N PRO A 80 4.76 -4.56 5.69
CA PRO A 80 5.80 -5.19 6.50
C PRO A 80 5.49 -5.01 7.99
N ASP A 81 5.89 -5.98 8.81
CA ASP A 81 5.59 -6.00 10.26
C ASP A 81 6.04 -4.73 11.00
N SER A 82 7.11 -4.08 10.54
CA SER A 82 7.66 -2.89 11.17
C SER A 82 7.26 -1.57 10.51
N PHE A 83 6.50 -1.59 9.40
CA PHE A 83 6.20 -0.38 8.64
C PHE A 83 5.12 0.48 9.29
N GLU A 84 5.41 1.78 9.42
CA GLU A 84 4.49 2.78 9.93
C GLU A 84 4.29 3.92 8.91
N PHE A 85 3.03 4.18 8.53
CA PHE A 85 2.73 5.36 7.73
C PHE A 85 2.86 6.61 8.58
N LYS A 86 3.59 7.59 8.06
CA LYS A 86 3.54 8.93 8.63
C LYS A 86 2.27 9.67 8.21
N PRO A 87 1.68 10.52 9.07
CA PRO A 87 0.45 11.24 8.77
C PRO A 87 0.48 12.07 7.47
N GLU A 88 1.66 12.57 7.07
CA GLU A 88 1.85 13.34 5.85
C GLU A 88 1.49 12.54 4.58
N ILE A 89 1.59 11.21 4.63
CA ILE A 89 1.20 10.33 3.52
C ILE A 89 -0.30 10.40 3.29
N PHE A 90 -1.09 10.40 4.37
CA PHE A 90 -2.55 10.49 4.29
C PHE A 90 -3.00 11.82 3.66
N TYR A 91 -2.33 12.91 4.00
CA TYR A 91 -2.58 14.20 3.39
C TYR A 91 -2.18 14.23 1.90
N SER A 92 -1.03 13.65 1.57
CA SER A 92 -0.51 13.64 0.19
C SER A 92 -1.41 12.84 -0.74
N ILE A 93 -1.78 11.61 -0.34
CA ILE A 93 -2.69 10.78 -1.14
C ILE A 93 -4.08 11.40 -1.22
N GLY A 94 -4.60 11.96 -0.12
CA GLY A 94 -5.93 12.58 -0.07
C GLY A 94 -6.12 13.77 -1.01
N ARG A 95 -5.03 14.36 -1.53
CA ARG A 95 -5.07 15.44 -2.54
C ARG A 95 -4.78 14.97 -3.97
N ASN A 96 -4.47 13.70 -4.18
CA ASN A 96 -4.15 13.18 -5.50
C ASN A 96 -5.44 12.74 -6.22
N GLU A 97 -6.18 13.73 -6.73
CA GLU A 97 -7.43 13.51 -7.47
C GLU A 97 -7.23 12.65 -8.72
N LEU A 98 -6.09 12.81 -9.40
CA LEU A 98 -5.74 12.03 -10.60
C LEU A 98 -5.62 10.54 -10.29
N LEU A 99 -4.90 10.18 -9.22
CA LEU A 99 -4.80 8.80 -8.75
C LEU A 99 -6.19 8.21 -8.51
N PHE A 100 -7.06 8.93 -7.83
CA PHE A 100 -8.42 8.43 -7.55
C PHE A 100 -9.27 8.25 -8.81
N SER A 101 -9.07 9.09 -9.83
CA SER A 101 -9.80 8.93 -11.10
C SER A 101 -9.35 7.74 -11.94
N ILE A 102 -8.16 7.17 -11.68
CA ILE A 102 -7.52 6.19 -12.56
C ILE A 102 -7.28 4.83 -11.89
N LEU A 103 -7.22 4.78 -10.56
CA LEU A 103 -6.97 3.56 -9.80
C LEU A 103 -8.08 2.51 -10.04
N GLN A 104 -7.74 1.39 -10.67
CA GLN A 104 -8.69 0.34 -11.02
C GLN A 104 -8.49 -0.95 -10.21
N HIS A 105 -7.28 -1.18 -9.73
CA HIS A 105 -6.90 -2.40 -9.03
C HIS A 105 -6.37 -2.05 -7.64
N LEU A 106 -7.00 -2.60 -6.61
CA LEU A 106 -6.54 -2.45 -5.23
C LEU A 106 -6.32 -3.85 -4.66
N SER A 107 -5.08 -4.12 -4.25
CA SER A 107 -4.71 -5.33 -3.52
C SER A 107 -4.25 -4.93 -2.12
N LEU A 108 -4.84 -5.55 -1.10
CA LEU A 108 -4.53 -5.28 0.29
C LEU A 108 -4.22 -6.60 0.99
N SER A 109 -3.01 -6.73 1.51
CA SER A 109 -2.58 -7.79 2.41
C SER A 109 -2.30 -7.16 3.77
N VAL A 110 -3.15 -7.46 4.76
CA VAL A 110 -3.04 -6.93 6.12
C VAL A 110 -2.62 -8.04 7.06
N ILE A 111 -1.45 -7.85 7.69
CA ILE A 111 -1.01 -8.58 8.87
C ILE A 111 -1.42 -7.75 10.09
N PRO A 112 -2.48 -8.14 10.82
CA PRO A 112 -3.13 -7.26 11.78
C PRO A 112 -2.37 -7.10 13.10
N GLU A 113 -1.34 -7.89 13.36
CA GLU A 113 -0.52 -7.76 14.56
C GLU A 113 0.20 -6.41 14.64
N PHE A 114 0.37 -5.73 13.50
CA PHE A 114 1.05 -4.45 13.40
C PHE A 114 0.22 -3.41 12.65
N ASN A 115 0.13 -2.22 13.24
CA ASN A 115 -0.25 -0.99 12.54
C ASN A 115 -1.64 -0.94 11.88
N ILE A 116 -2.63 -1.71 12.36
CA ILE A 116 -4.01 -1.68 11.85
C ILE A 116 -4.59 -0.26 11.86
N GLU A 117 -4.25 0.55 12.86
CA GLU A 117 -4.78 1.91 12.99
C GLU A 117 -4.41 2.78 11.78
N ASN A 118 -3.13 2.83 11.41
CA ASN A 118 -2.70 3.61 10.24
C ASN A 118 -3.22 3.02 8.93
N VAL A 119 -3.27 1.69 8.80
CA VAL A 119 -3.89 1.04 7.63
C VAL A 119 -5.37 1.44 7.53
N THR A 120 -6.08 1.44 8.65
CA THR A 120 -7.49 1.84 8.69
C THR A 120 -7.68 3.31 8.33
N ILE A 121 -6.79 4.20 8.80
CA ILE A 121 -6.82 5.63 8.43
C ILE A 121 -6.58 5.77 6.92
N PHE A 122 -5.58 5.08 6.40
CA PHE A 122 -5.26 5.07 4.98
C PHE A 122 -6.46 4.61 4.14
N LEU A 123 -7.08 3.48 4.49
CA LEU A 123 -8.26 2.97 3.81
C LEU A 123 -9.47 3.91 3.92
N LYS A 124 -9.64 4.63 5.03
CA LYS A 124 -10.69 5.67 5.15
C LYS A 124 -10.45 6.82 4.17
N VAL A 125 -9.19 7.23 3.96
CA VAL A 125 -8.84 8.24 2.96
C VAL A 125 -9.13 7.70 1.56
N LEU A 126 -8.76 6.46 1.27
CA LEU A 126 -9.09 5.81 -0.01
C LEU A 126 -10.61 5.76 -0.24
N ALA A 127 -11.37 5.23 0.72
CA ALA A 127 -12.82 5.05 0.64
C ALA A 127 -13.59 6.35 0.45
N LYS A 128 -13.03 7.49 0.86
CA LYS A 128 -13.65 8.80 0.70
C LYS A 128 -13.56 9.31 -0.74
N ASN A 129 -12.52 8.92 -1.48
CA ASN A 129 -12.16 9.56 -2.73
C ASN A 129 -12.23 8.63 -3.95
N ILE A 130 -12.20 7.31 -3.77
CA ILE A 130 -12.15 6.35 -4.89
C ILE A 130 -13.53 5.77 -5.21
N THR A 131 -13.90 5.82 -6.49
CA THR A 131 -15.15 5.25 -7.03
C THR A 131 -14.92 4.34 -8.26
N THR A 132 -13.66 4.15 -8.65
CA THR A 132 -13.22 3.60 -9.93
C THR A 132 -12.63 2.20 -9.83
N ILE A 133 -12.55 1.60 -8.63
CA ILE A 133 -11.99 0.26 -8.45
C ILE A 133 -12.87 -0.77 -9.15
N SER A 134 -12.25 -1.52 -10.05
CA SER A 134 -12.86 -2.61 -10.79
C SER A 134 -12.48 -3.99 -10.25
N SER A 135 -11.30 -4.10 -9.62
CA SER A 135 -10.83 -5.32 -8.98
C SER A 135 -10.28 -5.02 -7.58
N LEU A 136 -10.83 -5.70 -6.59
CA LEU A 136 -10.41 -5.61 -5.20
C LEU A 136 -9.96 -6.99 -4.71
N LYS A 137 -8.70 -7.10 -4.29
CA LYS A 137 -8.14 -8.29 -3.64
C LYS A 137 -7.80 -7.97 -2.19
N LEU A 138 -8.28 -8.78 -1.28
CA LEU A 138 -8.07 -8.63 0.16
C LEU A 138 -7.54 -9.93 0.73
N GLU A 139 -6.41 -9.86 1.41
CA GLU A 139 -5.84 -10.96 2.18
C GLU A 139 -5.69 -10.50 3.63
N ILE A 140 -6.38 -11.18 4.55
CA ILE A 140 -6.36 -10.83 5.98
C ILE A 140 -5.79 -12.00 6.78
N TYR A 141 -4.72 -11.71 7.51
CA TYR A 141 -3.87 -12.70 8.19
C TYR A 141 -3.94 -12.56 9.72
N SER A 142 -5.07 -12.78 10.42
CA SER A 142 -5.08 -13.19 11.85
C SER A 142 -6.48 -13.20 12.52
N GLU A 143 -6.51 -13.78 13.72
CA GLU A 143 -7.43 -13.53 14.84
C GLU A 143 -7.27 -12.09 15.43
N ILE A 144 -7.75 -11.07 14.73
CA ILE A 144 -7.73 -9.68 15.22
C ILE A 144 -8.63 -9.52 16.45
N GLY A 145 -8.20 -8.71 17.43
CA GLY A 145 -9.10 -8.19 18.47
C GLY A 145 -10.34 -7.50 17.86
N PRO A 146 -11.55 -7.76 18.38
CA PRO A 146 -12.82 -7.51 17.67
C PRO A 146 -13.05 -6.04 17.26
N ARG A 147 -12.46 -5.07 17.97
CA ARG A 147 -12.61 -3.62 17.69
C ARG A 147 -11.85 -3.19 16.44
N LEU A 148 -10.59 -3.61 16.30
CA LEU A 148 -9.74 -3.23 15.17
C LEU A 148 -10.19 -3.95 13.90
N PHE A 149 -10.64 -5.21 14.04
CA PHE A 149 -11.32 -5.95 12.98
C PHE A 149 -12.52 -5.16 12.44
N HIS A 150 -13.41 -4.70 13.32
CA HIS A 150 -14.61 -3.98 12.91
C HIS A 150 -14.29 -2.69 12.13
N SER A 151 -13.32 -1.90 12.59
CA SER A 151 -12.96 -0.63 11.94
C SER A 151 -12.34 -0.84 10.55
N LEU A 152 -11.46 -1.84 10.41
CA LEU A 152 -10.85 -2.23 9.15
C LEU A 152 -11.92 -2.69 8.14
N PHE A 153 -12.76 -3.65 8.55
CA PHE A 153 -13.84 -4.16 7.71
C PHE A 153 -14.85 -3.08 7.34
N HIS A 154 -15.15 -2.14 8.24
CA HIS A 154 -16.03 -1.02 7.92
C HIS A 154 -15.45 -0.11 6.84
N ALA A 155 -14.14 0.15 6.87
CA ALA A 155 -13.46 0.90 5.80
C ALA A 155 -13.51 0.14 4.47
N ILE A 156 -13.23 -1.17 4.49
CA ILE A 156 -13.30 -2.05 3.31
C ILE A 156 -14.71 -2.09 2.72
N ILE A 157 -15.74 -2.27 3.54
CA ILE A 157 -17.16 -2.27 3.11
C ILE A 157 -17.52 -0.94 2.46
N ARG A 158 -17.02 0.18 2.98
CA ARG A 158 -17.23 1.50 2.37
C ARG A 158 -16.56 1.61 1.00
N ILE A 159 -15.35 1.07 0.82
CA ILE A 159 -14.71 0.97 -0.50
C ILE A 159 -15.64 0.18 -1.43
N ILE A 160 -15.97 -1.06 -1.09
CA ILE A 160 -16.82 -1.93 -1.94
C ILE A 160 -18.13 -1.23 -2.34
N LYS A 161 -18.86 -0.64 -1.37
CA LYS A 161 -20.16 -0.01 -1.62
C LYS A 161 -20.09 1.28 -2.45
N SER A 162 -18.95 1.95 -2.51
CA SER A 162 -18.78 3.18 -3.28
C SER A 162 -18.35 2.96 -4.72
N GLN A 163 -18.05 1.71 -5.11
CA GLN A 163 -17.60 1.40 -6.47
C GLN A 163 -18.79 1.15 -7.40
N GLU A 164 -18.88 1.91 -8.49
CA GLU A 164 -19.89 1.69 -9.54
C GLU A 164 -19.47 0.59 -10.53
N GLN A 165 -18.16 0.34 -10.65
CA GLN A 165 -17.56 -0.51 -11.68
C GLN A 165 -16.88 -1.77 -11.11
N LEU A 166 -17.17 -2.14 -9.86
CA LEU A 166 -16.56 -3.32 -9.25
C LEU A 166 -17.01 -4.59 -9.99
N LYS A 167 -16.08 -5.24 -10.68
CA LYS A 167 -16.30 -6.47 -11.45
C LYS A 167 -15.81 -7.70 -10.69
N GLN A 168 -14.73 -7.54 -9.92
CA GLN A 168 -14.08 -8.62 -9.22
C GLN A 168 -13.79 -8.24 -7.78
N PHE A 169 -14.17 -9.15 -6.88
CA PHE A 169 -13.85 -9.07 -5.47
C PHE A 169 -13.32 -10.43 -5.00
N ASN A 170 -12.14 -10.43 -4.39
CA ASN A 170 -11.58 -11.59 -3.71
C ASN A 170 -11.25 -11.21 -2.26
N LEU A 171 -11.81 -11.97 -1.32
CA LEU A 171 -11.44 -11.92 0.09
C LEU A 171 -10.93 -13.29 0.51
N VAL A 172 -9.63 -13.36 0.79
CA VAL A 172 -8.94 -14.53 1.33
C VAL A 172 -8.68 -14.25 2.81
N GLY A 173 -9.14 -15.13 3.70
CA GLY A 173 -8.62 -15.18 5.05
C GLY A 173 -7.84 -16.46 5.25
N LYS A 174 -6.65 -16.36 5.85
CA LYS A 174 -5.75 -17.50 6.00
C LYS A 174 -5.92 -18.30 7.30
N ASP A 175 -6.87 -17.92 8.13
CA ASP A 175 -7.27 -18.69 9.32
C ASP A 175 -8.56 -19.48 9.10
N HIS A 176 -8.70 -20.58 9.84
CA HIS A 176 -9.74 -21.63 9.77
C HIS A 176 -11.20 -21.13 9.86
N HIS A 177 -11.43 -19.82 9.98
CA HIS A 177 -12.73 -19.18 10.15
C HIS A 177 -13.12 -18.20 9.05
N LEU A 178 -12.21 -17.83 8.14
CA LEU A 178 -12.53 -16.94 7.02
C LEU A 178 -12.62 -17.76 5.73
N THR A 179 -13.85 -17.99 5.27
CA THR A 179 -14.13 -18.58 3.96
C THR A 179 -13.58 -17.68 2.87
N GLU A 180 -12.88 -18.26 1.90
CA GLU A 180 -12.47 -17.56 0.69
C GLU A 180 -13.73 -17.12 -0.08
N LEU A 181 -13.98 -15.82 -0.13
CA LEU A 181 -15.14 -15.24 -0.83
C LEU A 181 -14.67 -14.66 -2.15
N HIS A 182 -15.00 -15.38 -3.21
CA HIS A 182 -14.86 -14.90 -4.58
C HIS A 182 -16.22 -14.43 -5.08
N ALA A 183 -16.29 -13.18 -5.53
CA ALA A 183 -17.45 -12.66 -6.24
C ALA A 183 -16.99 -12.02 -7.56
N ILE A 184 -17.58 -12.49 -8.66
CA ILE A 184 -17.61 -11.78 -9.94
C ILE A 184 -19.01 -11.16 -10.01
N ILE A 185 -19.07 -9.83 -10.09
CA ILE A 185 -20.32 -9.05 -10.01
C ILE A 185 -20.88 -8.81 -11.42
#